data_AF-A0A1V3X4V0-F1
#
_entry.id   AF-A0A1V3X4V0-F1
#
_cell.length_a   1.000
_cell.length_b   1.000
_cell.length_c   1.000
_cell.angle_alpha   90.00
_cell.angle_beta   90.00
_cell.angle_gamma   90.00
#
_symmetry.space_group_name_H-M   'P 1'
#
loop_
_entity.id
_entity.type
_entity.pdbx_description
1 polymer ?
#
loop_
_entity_poly.entity_id
_entity_poly.type
_entity_poly.pdbx_seq_one_letter_code
_entity_poly.pdbx_strand_id
1 'polypeptide(L)'
;MTALHRATESSRPDALFSDPLAQRLAGQHGRTIVRHAPWTLRNGWWLVARTKIIDDTIARAIADGCDRVLNLAAGLDTRPYRLNLPSHLQWIEADLPQLLAEKTELLADQTPRCQLTRSAVDLADPLAREAFFAEALDGAAVHWS
;
A
#
# COMPACT_ATOMS: atom_id res chain seq x y z
N MET A 1 -7.83 -10.14 -4.60
CA MET A 1 -6.91 -10.62 -5.67
C MET A 1 -5.47 -10.16 -5.43
N THR A 2 -5.18 -8.85 -5.38
CA THR A 2 -3.82 -8.31 -5.19
C THR A 2 -3.06 -8.91 -4.01
N ALA A 3 -3.66 -8.91 -2.80
CA ALA A 3 -3.04 -9.50 -1.62
C ALA A 3 -2.71 -10.99 -1.79
N LEU A 4 -3.54 -11.76 -2.49
CA LEU A 4 -3.24 -13.18 -2.75
C LEU A 4 -2.05 -13.39 -3.67
N HIS A 5 -1.90 -12.56 -4.72
CA HIS A 5 -0.72 -12.63 -5.59
C HIS A 5 0.56 -12.24 -4.85
N ARG A 6 0.49 -11.22 -3.97
CA ARG A 6 1.64 -10.88 -3.10
C ARG A 6 1.97 -11.99 -2.11
N ALA A 7 0.97 -12.66 -1.54
CA ALA A 7 1.18 -13.82 -0.68
C ALA A 7 1.81 -14.99 -1.43
N THR A 8 1.35 -15.24 -2.66
CA THR A 8 1.90 -16.28 -3.54
C THR A 8 3.36 -15.98 -3.88
N GLU A 9 3.67 -14.75 -4.29
CA GLU A 9 5.04 -14.31 -4.56
C GLU A 9 5.94 -14.45 -3.33
N SER A 10 5.47 -14.01 -2.16
CA SER A 10 6.22 -14.06 -0.89
C SER A 10 6.55 -15.49 -0.43
N SER A 11 5.81 -16.50 -0.93
CA SER A 11 6.05 -17.91 -0.61
C SER A 11 7.11 -18.58 -1.49
N ARG A 12 7.56 -17.90 -2.55
CA ARG A 12 8.55 -18.44 -3.47
C ARG A 12 9.96 -18.37 -2.89
N PRO A 13 10.83 -19.35 -3.16
CA PRO A 13 12.24 -19.28 -2.76
C PRO A 13 13.00 -18.18 -3.52
N ASP A 14 12.56 -17.81 -4.73
CA ASP A 14 13.13 -16.79 -5.60
C ASP A 14 12.28 -15.50 -5.63
N ALA A 15 11.53 -15.24 -4.57
CA ALA A 15 10.59 -14.12 -4.51
C ALA A 15 11.27 -12.76 -4.78
N LEU A 16 10.64 -11.94 -5.62
CA LEU A 16 11.11 -10.58 -5.92
C LEU A 16 10.89 -9.60 -4.76
N PHE A 17 9.92 -9.90 -3.89
CA PHE A 17 9.67 -9.17 -2.65
C PHE A 17 9.00 -10.08 -1.61
N SER A 18 9.03 -9.66 -0.34
CA SER A 18 8.34 -10.32 0.76
C SER A 18 7.28 -9.39 1.36
N ASP A 19 6.04 -9.86 1.42
CA ASP A 19 4.90 -9.25 2.11
C ASP A 19 4.27 -10.29 3.07
N PRO A 20 4.78 -10.39 4.31
CA PRO A 20 4.34 -11.40 5.27
C PRO A 20 2.87 -11.24 5.70
N LEU A 21 2.31 -10.03 5.52
CA LEU A 21 0.93 -9.70 5.90
C LEU A 21 -0.07 -9.96 4.77
N ALA A 22 0.41 -10.17 3.54
CA ALA A 22 -0.44 -10.42 2.37
C ALA A 22 -1.39 -11.61 2.56
N GLN A 23 -0.92 -12.69 3.16
CA GLN A 23 -1.71 -13.91 3.36
C GLN A 23 -2.86 -13.67 4.33
N ARG A 24 -2.61 -12.89 5.40
CA ARG A 24 -3.60 -12.47 6.39
C ARG A 24 -4.67 -11.60 5.74
N LEU A 25 -4.26 -10.62 4.93
CA LEU A 25 -5.16 -9.68 4.26
C LEU A 25 -5.89 -10.27 3.05
N ALA A 26 -5.40 -11.34 2.43
CA ALA A 26 -6.08 -11.97 1.30
C ALA A 26 -7.46 -12.54 1.68
N GLY A 27 -7.66 -12.92 2.94
CA GLY A 27 -8.91 -13.45 3.48
C GLY A 27 -9.47 -14.65 2.68
N GLN A 28 -10.72 -15.05 2.99
CA GLN A 28 -11.44 -16.04 2.18
C GLN A 28 -12.02 -15.41 0.91
N HIS A 29 -12.48 -14.16 0.99
CA HIS A 29 -13.09 -13.43 -0.12
C HIS A 29 -12.11 -13.19 -1.28
N GLY A 30 -10.87 -12.81 -0.99
CA GLY A 30 -9.84 -12.61 -2.01
C GLY A 30 -9.41 -13.90 -2.72
N ARG A 31 -9.52 -15.06 -2.04
CA ARG A 31 -9.26 -16.39 -2.62
C ARG A 31 -10.37 -16.80 -3.58
N THR A 32 -11.63 -16.54 -3.23
CA THR A 32 -12.78 -16.82 -4.10
C THR A 32 -12.69 -16.01 -5.40
N ILE A 33 -12.39 -14.71 -5.32
CA ILE A 33 -12.25 -13.85 -6.51
C ILE A 33 -11.19 -14.40 -7.48
N VAL A 34 -10.01 -14.80 -6.99
CA VAL A 34 -8.93 -15.31 -7.87
C VAL A 34 -9.27 -16.65 -8.51
N ARG A 35 -10.01 -17.52 -7.80
CA ARG A 35 -10.44 -18.82 -8.35
C ARG A 35 -11.35 -18.67 -9.57
N HIS A 36 -12.14 -17.60 -9.62
CA HIS A 36 -13.07 -17.33 -10.71
C HIS A 36 -12.56 -16.29 -11.72
N ALA A 37 -11.34 -15.77 -11.55
CA ALA A 37 -10.77 -14.79 -12.45
C ALA A 37 -10.27 -15.41 -13.78
N PRO A 38 -10.33 -14.66 -14.90
CA PRO A 38 -9.68 -15.03 -16.15
C PRO A 38 -8.20 -15.41 -15.97
N TRP A 39 -7.71 -16.36 -16.76
CA TRP A 39 -6.34 -16.90 -16.63
C TRP A 39 -5.24 -15.82 -16.68
N THR A 40 -5.43 -14.78 -17.49
CA THR A 40 -4.52 -13.62 -17.59
C THR A 40 -4.39 -12.84 -16.28
N LEU A 41 -5.45 -12.77 -15.48
CA LEU A 41 -5.41 -12.21 -14.13
C LEU A 41 -4.87 -13.20 -13.11
N ARG A 42 -5.04 -14.52 -13.35
CA ARG A 42 -4.50 -15.58 -12.48
C ARG A 42 -2.97 -15.70 -12.53
N ASN A 43 -2.30 -15.34 -13.64
CA ASN A 43 -0.84 -15.42 -13.71
C ASN A 43 -0.14 -14.42 -12.76
N GLY A 44 -0.82 -13.33 -12.38
CA GLY A 44 -0.37 -12.37 -11.37
C GLY A 44 0.93 -11.61 -11.67
N TRP A 45 1.60 -11.88 -12.80
CA TRP A 45 2.95 -11.37 -13.05
C TRP A 45 2.99 -9.85 -13.08
N TRP A 46 2.00 -9.23 -13.71
CA TRP A 46 1.90 -7.76 -13.77
C TRP A 46 1.71 -7.15 -12.37
N LEU A 47 1.04 -7.84 -11.44
CA LEU A 47 0.88 -7.39 -10.05
C LEU A 47 2.19 -7.51 -9.28
N VAL A 48 2.93 -8.59 -9.51
CA VAL A 48 4.25 -8.80 -8.92
C VAL A 48 5.22 -7.72 -9.40
N ALA A 49 5.35 -7.53 -10.72
CA ALA A 49 6.18 -6.50 -11.31
C ALA A 49 5.78 -5.10 -10.82
N ARG A 50 4.48 -4.77 -10.83
CA ARG A 50 3.97 -3.50 -10.28
C ARG A 50 4.37 -3.30 -8.83
N THR A 51 4.26 -4.33 -8.00
CA THR A 51 4.63 -4.24 -6.58
C THR A 51 6.11 -3.93 -6.43
N LYS A 52 6.98 -4.68 -7.11
CA LYS A 52 8.44 -4.50 -7.07
C LYS A 52 8.87 -3.12 -7.57
N ILE A 53 8.33 -2.67 -8.70
CA ILE A 53 8.66 -1.37 -9.30
C ILE A 53 8.29 -0.23 -8.34
N ILE A 54 7.11 -0.29 -7.73
CA ILE A 54 6.68 0.74 -6.78
C ILE A 54 7.55 0.70 -5.52
N ASP A 55 7.89 -0.48 -4.99
CA ASP A 55 8.77 -0.62 -3.83
C ASP A 55 10.15 0.00 -4.09
N ASP A 56 10.76 -0.31 -5.23
CA ASP A 56 12.06 0.24 -5.63
C ASP A 56 12.00 1.76 -5.86
N THR A 57 10.87 2.26 -6.36
CA THR A 57 10.67 3.70 -6.58
C THR A 57 10.54 4.45 -5.26
N ILE A 58 9.78 3.90 -4.31
CA ILE A 58 9.65 4.47 -2.96
C ILE A 58 10.99 4.45 -2.24
N ALA A 59 11.72 3.32 -2.30
CA ALA A 59 13.04 3.21 -1.67
C ALA A 59 14.04 4.24 -2.22
N ARG A 60 14.04 4.45 -3.55
CA ARG A 60 14.87 5.49 -4.17
C ARG A 60 14.46 6.90 -3.75
N ALA A 61 13.17 7.22 -3.83
CA ALA A 61 12.69 8.55 -3.43
C ALA A 61 13.08 8.87 -1.97
N ILE A 62 12.95 7.91 -1.06
CA ILE A 62 13.35 8.08 0.35
C ILE A 62 14.87 8.26 0.47
N ALA A 63 15.67 7.48 -0.27
CA ALA A 63 17.12 7.64 -0.30
C ALA A 63 17.55 9.02 -0.82
N ASP A 64 16.75 9.60 -1.73
CA ASP A 64 16.95 10.94 -2.29
C ASP A 64 16.39 12.07 -1.40
N GLY A 65 15.91 11.75 -0.19
CA GLY A 65 15.49 12.72 0.82
C GLY A 65 13.98 12.96 0.92
N CYS A 66 13.15 12.17 0.22
CA CYS A 66 11.70 12.21 0.42
C CYS A 66 11.34 11.79 1.86
N ASP A 67 10.63 12.66 2.57
CA ASP A 67 10.24 12.49 3.97
C ASP A 67 8.76 12.14 4.15
N ARG A 68 7.96 12.17 3.07
CA ARG A 68 6.52 11.92 3.08
C ARG A 68 6.05 11.10 1.87
N VAL A 69 5.26 10.05 2.14
CA VAL A 69 4.58 9.23 1.13
C VAL A 69 3.07 9.38 1.28
N LEU A 70 2.38 9.83 0.21
CA LEU A 70 0.93 9.78 0.10
C LEU A 70 0.52 8.51 -0.67
N ASN A 71 -0.11 7.56 0.01
CA ASN A 71 -0.60 6.31 -0.56
C ASN A 71 -2.10 6.40 -0.82
N LEU A 72 -2.47 6.70 -2.07
CA LEU A 72 -3.84 6.93 -2.50
C LEU A 72 -4.53 5.62 -2.88
N ALA A 73 -5.78 5.45 -2.44
CA ALA A 73 -6.51 4.18 -2.53
C ALA A 73 -5.65 3.02 -2.00
N ALA A 74 -5.11 3.22 -0.79
CA ALA A 74 -4.11 2.35 -0.17
C ALA A 74 -4.59 0.89 -0.03
N GLY A 75 -5.89 0.68 0.13
CA GLY A 75 -6.53 -0.61 0.29
C GLY A 75 -5.74 -1.51 1.24
N LEU A 76 -5.44 -2.72 0.78
CA LEU A 76 -4.69 -3.73 1.55
C LEU A 76 -3.17 -3.63 1.36
N ASP A 77 -2.62 -2.45 1.07
CA ASP A 77 -1.17 -2.22 1.02
C ASP A 77 -0.53 -2.35 2.41
N THR A 78 0.62 -2.99 2.51
CA THR A 78 1.34 -3.26 3.76
C THR A 78 2.73 -2.64 3.76
N ARG A 79 3.08 -1.81 2.78
CA ARG A 79 4.39 -1.13 2.69
C ARG A 79 4.84 -0.46 3.99
N PRO A 80 3.99 0.28 4.73
CA PRO A 80 4.38 0.86 6.02
C PRO A 80 4.90 -0.17 7.04
N TYR A 81 4.51 -1.44 6.90
CA TYR A 81 4.82 -2.52 7.83
C TYR A 81 6.00 -3.39 7.35
N ARG A 82 6.31 -3.40 6.04
CA ARG A 82 7.28 -4.33 5.46
C ARG A 82 8.51 -3.69 4.81
N LEU A 83 8.41 -2.46 4.33
CA LEU A 83 9.56 -1.77 3.72
C LEU A 83 10.54 -1.32 4.81
N ASN A 84 11.83 -1.25 4.49
CA ASN A 84 12.82 -0.67 5.39
C ASN A 84 12.71 0.86 5.35
N LEU A 85 11.87 1.43 6.23
CA LEU A 85 11.54 2.84 6.25
C LEU A 85 12.20 3.54 7.46
N PRO A 86 12.65 4.80 7.31
CA PRO A 86 13.02 5.62 8.46
C PRO A 86 11.82 5.81 9.41
N SER A 87 12.06 5.74 10.72
CA SER A 87 10.98 5.86 11.72
C SER A 87 10.27 7.22 11.71
N HIS A 88 10.95 8.26 11.23
CA HIS A 88 10.42 9.61 11.09
C HIS A 88 9.69 9.86 9.77
N LEU A 89 9.76 8.93 8.81
CA LEU A 89 9.06 9.07 7.53
C LEU A 89 7.55 9.16 7.77
N GLN A 90 6.90 10.15 7.17
CA GLN A 90 5.46 10.29 7.20
C GLN A 90 4.83 9.43 6.10
N TRP A 91 3.93 8.54 6.47
CA TRP A 91 3.18 7.72 5.53
C TRP A 91 1.70 7.97 5.73
N ILE A 92 1.05 8.55 4.72
CA ILE A 92 -0.37 8.91 4.77
C ILE A 92 -1.12 7.95 3.85
N GLU A 93 -1.99 7.10 4.42
CA GLU A 93 -2.92 6.28 3.63
C GLU A 93 -4.24 7.02 3.45
N ALA A 94 -4.71 7.13 2.21
CA ALA A 94 -6.00 7.71 1.86
C ALA A 94 -6.90 6.65 1.23
N ASP A 95 -8.05 6.36 1.84
CA ASP A 95 -9.03 5.42 1.32
C ASP A 95 -10.42 5.62 1.94
N LEU A 96 -11.40 4.86 1.46
CA LEU A 96 -12.75 4.85 1.98
C LEU A 96 -12.77 4.44 3.47
N PRO A 97 -13.62 5.07 4.30
CA PRO A 97 -13.68 4.79 5.74
C PRO A 97 -13.80 3.30 6.08
N GLN A 98 -14.64 2.57 5.36
CA GLN A 98 -14.88 1.14 5.59
C GLN A 98 -13.63 0.29 5.32
N LEU A 99 -12.86 0.60 4.25
CA LEU A 99 -11.64 -0.14 3.93
C LEU A 99 -10.53 0.11 4.97
N LEU A 100 -10.43 1.34 5.46
CA LEU A 100 -9.46 1.68 6.51
C LEU A 100 -9.81 1.01 7.84
N ALA A 101 -11.09 0.95 8.20
CA ALA A 101 -11.55 0.26 9.40
C ALA A 101 -11.20 -1.24 9.34
N GLU A 102 -11.59 -1.92 8.26
CA GLU A 102 -11.28 -3.34 8.05
C GLU A 102 -9.76 -3.61 8.12
N LYS A 103 -8.96 -2.81 7.41
CA LYS A 103 -7.50 -2.95 7.43
C LYS A 103 -6.92 -2.70 8.83
N THR A 104 -7.44 -1.72 9.55
CA THR A 104 -6.97 -1.39 10.91
C THR A 104 -7.23 -2.53 11.87
N GLU A 105 -8.42 -3.14 11.82
CA GLU A 105 -8.75 -4.34 12.60
C GLU A 105 -7.84 -5.52 12.21
N LEU A 106 -7.70 -5.76 10.91
CA LEU A 106 -6.84 -6.84 10.40
C LEU A 106 -5.37 -6.66 10.75
N LEU A 107 -4.89 -5.46 11.06
CA LEU A 107 -3.48 -5.17 11.38
C LEU A 107 -3.29 -4.66 12.81
N ALA A 108 -4.27 -4.83 13.70
CA ALA A 108 -4.26 -4.24 15.05
C ALA A 108 -3.08 -4.69 15.93
N ASP A 109 -2.49 -5.85 15.64
CA ASP A 109 -1.32 -6.42 16.32
C ASP A 109 0.00 -6.15 15.59
N GLN A 110 -0.01 -5.33 14.53
CA GLN A 110 1.17 -4.99 13.75
C GLN A 110 1.58 -3.55 14.00
N THR A 111 2.88 -3.31 14.13
CA THR A 111 3.44 -1.97 14.28
C THR A 111 4.03 -1.50 12.94
N PRO A 112 3.60 -0.35 12.40
CA PRO A 112 4.26 0.28 11.25
C PRO A 112 5.71 0.63 11.58
N ARG A 113 6.58 0.65 10.57
CA ARG A 113 8.00 1.00 10.70
C ARG A 113 8.26 2.51 10.68
N CYS A 114 7.24 3.29 10.32
CA CYS A 114 7.29 4.74 10.13
C CYS A 114 6.06 5.41 10.79
N GLN A 115 5.94 6.74 10.69
CA GLN A 115 4.77 7.47 11.19
C GLN A 115 3.60 7.28 10.22
N LEU A 116 2.74 6.30 10.50
CA LEU A 116 1.58 5.99 9.68
C LEU A 116 0.33 6.77 10.16
N THR A 117 -0.26 7.55 9.26
CA THR A 117 -1.59 8.15 9.44
C THR A 117 -2.55 7.63 8.38
N ARG A 118 -3.84 7.61 8.71
CA ARG A 118 -4.91 7.17 7.81
C ARG A 118 -5.95 8.27 7.71
N SER A 119 -6.23 8.70 6.49
CA SER A 119 -7.23 9.70 6.18
C SER A 119 -8.39 9.04 5.44
N ALA A 120 -9.58 9.12 6.03
CA ALA A 120 -10.79 8.59 5.44
C ALA A 120 -11.32 9.58 4.39
N VAL A 121 -11.17 9.25 3.12
CA VAL A 121 -11.49 10.13 1.99
C VAL A 121 -12.00 9.33 0.81
N ASP A 122 -13.09 9.79 0.20
CA ASP A 122 -13.49 9.33 -1.12
C ASP A 122 -12.74 10.16 -2.19
N LEU A 123 -11.71 9.56 -2.79
CA LEU A 123 -10.89 10.21 -3.82
C LEU A 123 -11.64 10.41 -5.15
N ALA A 124 -12.83 9.82 -5.31
CA ALA A 124 -13.71 10.07 -6.46
C ALA A 124 -14.52 11.37 -6.30
N ASP A 125 -14.75 11.82 -5.06
CA ASP A 125 -15.35 13.13 -4.78
C ASP A 125 -14.29 14.23 -4.96
N PRO A 126 -14.46 15.15 -5.94
CA PRO A 126 -13.50 16.21 -6.18
C PRO A 126 -13.25 17.13 -4.98
N LEU A 127 -14.30 17.47 -4.21
CA LEU A 127 -14.19 18.39 -3.08
C LEU A 127 -13.45 17.73 -1.91
N ALA A 128 -13.79 16.48 -1.61
CA ALA A 128 -13.10 15.71 -0.57
C ALA A 128 -11.62 15.49 -0.93
N ARG A 129 -11.34 15.17 -2.20
CA ARG A 129 -9.98 14.99 -2.71
C ARG A 129 -9.16 16.27 -2.66
N GLU A 130 -9.72 17.41 -3.06
CA GLU A 130 -9.05 18.72 -3.00
C GLU A 130 -8.71 19.11 -1.56
N ALA A 131 -9.67 18.96 -0.63
CA ALA A 131 -9.44 19.22 0.78
C ALA A 131 -8.33 18.31 1.36
N PHE A 132 -8.36 17.02 1.03
CA PHE A 132 -7.33 16.07 1.44
C PHE A 132 -5.94 16.48 0.94
N PHE A 133 -5.79 16.85 -0.33
CA PHE A 133 -4.48 17.26 -0.85
C PHE A 133 -3.99 18.56 -0.23
N ALA A 134 -4.88 19.53 0.02
CA ALA A 134 -4.50 20.76 0.69
C ALA A 134 -3.92 20.50 2.09
N GLU A 135 -4.52 19.59 2.86
CA GLU A 135 -4.02 19.19 4.18
C GLU A 135 -2.74 18.34 4.08
N ALA A 136 -2.75 17.29 3.26
CA ALA A 136 -1.66 16.31 3.20
C ALA A 136 -0.37 16.86 2.57
N LEU A 137 -0.48 17.90 1.75
CA LEU A 137 0.67 18.59 1.13
C LEU A 137 1.07 19.86 1.88
N ASP A 138 0.40 20.21 2.99
CA ASP A 138 0.80 21.36 3.78
C ASP A 138 2.25 21.20 4.27
N GLY A 139 3.03 22.28 4.13
CA GLY A 139 4.46 22.31 4.42
C GLY A 139 5.37 21.47 3.51
N ALA A 140 4.86 20.85 2.43
CA ALA A 140 5.70 20.09 1.50
C ALA A 140 6.54 21.01 0.61
N ALA A 141 7.87 20.82 0.60
CA ALA A 141 8.76 21.50 -0.34
C ALA A 141 8.68 20.80 -1.71
N VAL A 142 8.35 21.56 -2.76
CA VAL A 142 8.31 21.02 -4.12
C VAL A 142 9.69 21.15 -4.76
N HIS A 143 10.42 20.03 -4.85
CA HIS A 143 11.67 19.97 -5.60
C HIS A 143 11.36 19.61 -7.07
N TRP A 144 11.30 20.61 -7.94
CA TRP A 144 11.37 20.41 -9.39
C TRP A 144 12.85 20.31 -9.78
N SER A 145 13.29 19.13 -10.21
CA SER A 145 14.55 18.93 -10.94
C SER A 145 14.27 18.69 -12.40
#